data_AF-A0A2D9CJG3-F1
#
_entry.id   AF-A0A2D9CJG3-F1
#
_cell.length_a   1.000
_cell.length_b   1.000
_cell.length_c   1.000
_cell.angle_alpha   90.00
_cell.angle_beta   90.00
_cell.angle_gamma   90.00
#
_symmetry.space_group_name_H-M   'P 1'
#
loop_
_entity.id
_entity.type
_entity.pdbx_description
1 polymer ?
#
loop_
_entity_poly.entity_id
_entity_poly.type
_entity_poly.pdbx_seq_one_letter_code
_entity_poly.pdbx_strand_id
1 'polypeptide(L)'
;MAMVELSMKHVVSGTARLAGAIMVLLVIGFGVVLGQTIVDRTTGTAPVVLAHDLPWYIDLLSVLVATLCMAILFQAHLRHAWIMVLAGLMSFYSARYGTLHLGPEIGVLGAAMVVGVSSNLYARIFDRPALVMMLPGLIILVPGSLGLRSLQLFMSSATVDGVQSSFTVLVVGVALVVGLLLANVIMPPRKVL
;
A
#
# COMPACT_ATOMS: atom_id res chain seq x y z
N MET A 1 -6.08 7.35 -3.13
CA MET A 1 -6.74 8.47 -3.86
C MET A 1 -8.24 8.23 -3.99
N ALA A 2 -8.71 7.17 -4.67
CA ALA A 2 -10.15 6.90 -4.82
C ALA A 2 -10.93 6.86 -3.49
N MET A 3 -10.42 6.13 -2.50
CA MET A 3 -11.01 6.04 -1.14
C MET A 3 -11.03 7.39 -0.40
N VAL A 4 -10.01 8.23 -0.63
CA VAL A 4 -9.93 9.58 -0.04
C VAL A 4 -10.94 10.51 -0.72
N GLU A 5 -11.07 10.45 -2.05
CA GLU A 5 -12.08 11.21 -2.80
C GLU A 5 -13.52 10.81 -2.44
N LEU A 6 -13.77 9.51 -2.23
CA LEU A 6 -15.03 8.99 -1.70
C LEU A 6 -15.33 9.56 -0.31
N SER A 7 -14.32 9.63 0.58
CA SER A 7 -14.48 10.24 1.91
C SER A 7 -14.72 11.76 1.85
N MET A 8 -14.20 12.43 0.83
CA MET A 8 -14.35 13.88 0.59
C MET A 8 -15.62 14.23 -0.21
N LYS A 9 -16.58 13.30 -0.34
CA LYS A 9 -17.84 13.46 -1.10
C LYS A 9 -17.68 13.65 -2.62
N HIS A 10 -16.51 13.36 -3.19
CA HIS A 10 -16.30 13.31 -4.65
C HIS A 10 -16.64 11.91 -5.19
N VAL A 11 -17.91 11.53 -5.06
CA VAL A 11 -18.37 10.15 -5.26
C VAL A 11 -18.22 9.68 -6.71
N VAL A 12 -18.44 10.56 -7.70
CA VAL A 12 -18.40 10.20 -9.13
C VAL A 12 -16.97 9.86 -9.61
N SER A 13 -15.97 10.68 -9.25
CA SER A 13 -14.56 10.42 -9.57
C SER A 13 -14.02 9.22 -8.79
N GLY A 14 -14.37 9.15 -7.50
CA GLY A 14 -13.92 8.09 -6.60
C GLY A 14 -14.39 6.71 -7.06
N THR A 15 -15.68 6.56 -7.39
CA THR A 15 -16.25 5.28 -7.84
C THR A 15 -15.71 4.87 -9.21
N ALA A 16 -15.57 5.79 -10.17
CA ALA A 16 -15.01 5.49 -11.48
C ALA A 16 -13.57 4.95 -11.38
N ARG A 17 -12.72 5.59 -10.57
CA ARG A 17 -11.33 5.15 -10.38
C ARG A 17 -11.24 3.84 -9.60
N LEU A 18 -12.13 3.62 -8.63
CA LEU A 18 -12.24 2.36 -7.89
C LEU A 18 -12.67 1.22 -8.81
N ALA A 19 -13.70 1.43 -9.65
CA ALA A 19 -14.14 0.45 -10.64
C ALA A 19 -13.00 0.10 -11.63
N GLY A 20 -12.25 1.10 -12.10
CA GLY A 20 -11.06 0.88 -12.92
C GLY A 20 -9.99 0.04 -12.21
N ALA A 21 -9.72 0.31 -10.93
CA ALA A 21 -8.77 -0.47 -10.14
C ALA A 21 -9.23 -1.92 -9.94
N ILE A 22 -10.54 -2.16 -9.72
CA ILE A 22 -11.11 -3.52 -9.66
C ILE A 22 -10.93 -4.25 -10.99
N MET A 23 -11.20 -3.59 -12.12
CA MET A 23 -11.00 -4.19 -13.45
C MET A 23 -9.53 -4.59 -13.67
N VAL A 24 -8.59 -3.70 -13.34
CA VAL A 24 -7.15 -4.01 -13.42
C VAL A 24 -6.77 -5.17 -12.50
N LEU A 25 -7.31 -5.21 -11.28
CA LEU A 25 -7.07 -6.31 -10.33
C LEU A 25 -7.56 -7.64 -10.90
N LEU A 26 -8.74 -7.67 -11.52
CA LEU A 26 -9.28 -8.87 -12.16
C LEU A 26 -8.40 -9.34 -13.32
N VAL A 27 -7.97 -8.43 -14.20
CA VAL A 27 -7.07 -8.76 -15.32
C VAL A 27 -5.75 -9.34 -14.82
N ILE A 28 -5.16 -8.72 -13.79
CA ILE A 28 -3.93 -9.24 -13.16
C ILE A 28 -4.18 -10.61 -12.54
N GLY A 29 -5.27 -10.80 -11.81
CA GLY A 29 -5.63 -12.07 -11.18
C GLY A 29 -5.80 -13.21 -12.18
N PHE A 30 -6.57 -12.98 -13.24
CA PHE A 30 -6.70 -13.95 -14.34
C PHE A 30 -5.35 -14.23 -15.00
N GLY A 31 -4.55 -13.20 -15.27
CA GLY A 31 -3.21 -13.35 -15.84
C GLY A 31 -2.30 -14.22 -14.97
N VAL A 32 -2.34 -14.05 -13.64
CA VAL A 32 -1.57 -14.87 -12.70
C VAL A 32 -2.02 -16.33 -12.72
N VAL A 33 -3.33 -16.60 -12.67
CA VAL A 33 -3.85 -17.98 -12.71
C VAL A 33 -3.53 -18.66 -14.04
N LEU A 34 -3.66 -17.93 -15.15
CA LEU A 34 -3.33 -18.44 -16.48
C LEU A 34 -1.82 -18.76 -16.56
N GLY A 35 -0.96 -17.85 -16.09
CA GLY A 35 0.49 -18.05 -16.02
C GLY A 35 0.88 -19.26 -15.16
N GLN A 36 0.30 -19.39 -13.97
CA GLN A 36 0.52 -20.56 -13.09
C GLN A 36 0.10 -21.86 -13.78
N THR A 37 -1.07 -21.88 -14.42
CA THR A 37 -1.55 -23.07 -15.13
C THR A 37 -0.61 -23.48 -16.28
N ILE A 38 -0.06 -22.54 -17.03
CA ILE A 38 0.91 -22.83 -18.10
C ILE A 38 2.21 -23.40 -17.50
N VAL A 39 2.73 -22.78 -16.44
CA VAL A 39 3.98 -23.19 -15.79
C VAL A 39 3.84 -24.59 -15.19
N ASP A 40 2.78 -24.85 -14.43
CA ASP A 40 2.52 -26.14 -13.81
C ASP A 40 2.42 -27.28 -14.85
N ARG A 41 1.91 -26.98 -16.05
CA ARG A 41 1.78 -27.94 -17.15
C ARG A 41 3.09 -28.15 -17.93
N THR A 42 4.02 -27.20 -17.91
CA THR A 42 5.23 -27.23 -18.74
C THR A 42 6.48 -27.64 -17.95
N THR A 43 6.68 -27.08 -16.76
CA THR A 43 7.87 -27.32 -15.92
C THR A 43 7.58 -28.18 -14.70
N GLY A 44 6.31 -28.51 -14.45
CA GLY A 44 5.87 -29.13 -13.21
C GLY A 44 5.71 -28.12 -12.07
N THR A 45 5.12 -28.57 -10.96
CA THR A 45 4.85 -27.71 -9.80
C THR A 45 6.15 -27.34 -9.07
N ALA A 46 6.41 -26.05 -8.91
CA ALA A 46 7.54 -25.59 -8.12
C ALA A 46 7.35 -25.98 -6.63
N PRO A 47 8.38 -26.50 -5.95
CA PRO A 47 8.29 -26.81 -4.54
C PRO A 47 8.04 -25.54 -3.73
N VAL A 48 7.09 -25.59 -2.80
CA VAL A 48 6.83 -24.51 -1.85
C VAL A 48 8.01 -24.44 -0.88
N VAL A 49 8.91 -23.49 -1.08
CA VAL A 49 10.01 -23.24 -0.16
C VAL A 49 9.45 -22.55 1.08
N LEU A 50 9.64 -23.17 2.24
CA LEU A 50 9.26 -22.58 3.53
C LEU A 50 10.08 -21.29 3.76
N ALA A 51 9.38 -20.19 4.00
CA ALA A 51 10.01 -18.92 4.35
C ALA A 51 10.79 -19.09 5.66
N HIS A 52 12.11 -18.87 5.61
CA HIS A 52 12.93 -18.75 6.81
C HIS A 52 12.83 -17.33 7.37
N ASP A 53 13.04 -17.18 8.67
CA ASP A 53 13.16 -15.87 9.29
C ASP A 53 14.39 -15.15 8.70
N LEU A 54 14.13 -14.08 7.95
CA LEU A 54 15.17 -13.26 7.37
C LEU A 54 15.76 -12.35 8.47
N PRO A 55 17.09 -12.14 8.47
CA PRO A 55 17.72 -11.18 9.36
C PRO A 55 17.19 -9.75 9.16
N TRP A 56 17.19 -8.95 10.24
CA TRP A 56 16.67 -7.58 10.27
C TRP A 56 17.28 -6.64 9.21
N TYR A 57 18.52 -6.89 8.78
CA TYR A 57 19.19 -6.09 7.75
C TYR A 57 18.64 -6.37 6.35
N ILE A 58 18.11 -7.57 6.08
CA ILE A 58 17.47 -7.88 4.79
C ILE A 58 16.14 -7.14 4.70
N ASP A 59 15.38 -7.06 5.79
CA ASP A 59 14.15 -6.26 5.84
C ASP A 59 14.44 -4.79 5.50
N LEU A 60 15.47 -4.20 6.12
CA LEU A 60 15.88 -2.82 5.85
C LEU A 60 16.32 -2.65 4.38
N LEU A 61 17.11 -3.59 3.85
CA LEU A 61 17.56 -3.57 2.47
C LEU A 61 16.38 -3.68 1.49
N SER A 62 15.40 -4.53 1.77
CA SER A 62 14.19 -4.68 0.94
C SER A 62 13.37 -3.39 0.92
N VAL A 63 13.22 -2.70 2.06
CA VAL A 63 12.53 -1.41 2.12
C VAL A 63 13.30 -0.33 1.36
N LEU A 64 14.64 -0.31 1.47
CA LEU A 64 15.49 0.60 0.71
C LEU A 64 15.37 0.36 -0.80
N VAL A 65 15.45 -0.89 -1.25
CA VAL A 65 15.29 -1.24 -2.66
C VAL A 65 13.89 -0.88 -3.16
N ALA A 66 12.83 -1.22 -2.41
CA ALA A 66 11.45 -0.89 -2.78
C ALA A 66 11.23 0.62 -2.92
N THR A 67 11.78 1.41 -2.00
CA THR A 67 11.67 2.88 -2.04
C THR A 67 12.50 3.51 -3.14
N LEU A 68 13.69 2.98 -3.45
CA LEU A 68 14.48 3.40 -4.60
C LEU A 68 13.79 3.07 -5.92
N CYS A 69 13.19 1.88 -6.05
CA CYS A 69 12.37 1.53 -7.20
C CYS A 69 11.18 2.49 -7.36
N MET A 70 10.56 2.91 -6.26
CA MET A 70 9.52 3.95 -6.31
C MET A 70 10.06 5.30 -6.76
N ALA A 71 11.26 5.70 -6.33
CA ALA A 71 11.89 6.93 -6.81
C ALA A 71 12.12 6.90 -8.33
N ILE A 72 12.51 5.76 -8.88
CA ILE A 72 12.65 5.56 -10.33
C ILE A 72 11.27 5.58 -11.01
N LEU A 73 10.29 4.85 -10.47
CA LEU A 73 8.93 4.76 -11.01
C LEU A 73 8.27 6.13 -11.14
N PHE A 74 8.46 7.00 -10.14
CA PHE A 74 7.94 8.36 -10.15
C PHE A 74 8.84 9.37 -10.86
N GLN A 75 9.91 8.92 -11.52
CA GLN A 75 10.92 9.76 -12.17
C GLN A 75 11.40 10.91 -11.26
N ALA A 76 11.57 10.60 -9.97
CA ALA A 76 11.96 11.59 -9.00
C ALA A 76 13.38 12.08 -9.29
N HIS A 77 13.57 13.38 -9.23
CA HIS A 77 14.91 13.96 -9.30
C HIS A 77 15.75 13.39 -8.15
N LEU A 78 17.02 13.03 -8.38
CA LEU A 78 17.89 12.40 -7.37
C LEU A 78 17.96 13.18 -6.05
N ARG A 79 17.82 14.50 -6.12
CA ARG A 79 17.73 15.41 -4.96
C ARG A 79 16.51 15.20 -4.07
N HIS A 80 15.50 14.46 -4.52
CA HIS A 80 14.27 14.14 -3.81
C HIS A 80 14.13 12.64 -3.53
N ALA A 81 15.00 11.79 -4.05
CA ALA A 81 14.95 10.35 -3.78
C ALA A 81 15.03 10.04 -2.28
N TRP A 82 15.80 10.82 -1.51
CA TRP A 82 15.94 10.65 -0.07
C TRP A 82 14.62 10.84 0.70
N ILE A 83 13.73 11.75 0.26
CA ILE A 83 12.43 11.95 0.94
C ILE A 83 11.51 10.75 0.73
N MET A 84 11.60 10.12 -0.44
CA MET A 84 10.79 8.94 -0.77
C MET A 84 11.27 7.71 0.00
N VAL A 85 12.59 7.59 0.18
CA VAL A 85 13.19 6.59 1.07
C VAL A 85 12.72 6.78 2.51
N LEU A 86 12.77 8.02 3.02
CA LEU A 86 12.25 8.33 4.35
C LEU A 86 10.76 8.00 4.48
N ALA A 87 9.95 8.32 3.47
CA ALA A 87 8.52 8.01 3.47
C ALA A 87 8.26 6.50 3.60
N GLY A 88 9.01 5.68 2.86
CA GLY A 88 8.81 4.24 2.92
C GLY A 88 9.38 3.59 4.18
N LEU A 89 10.49 4.08 4.71
CA LEU A 89 10.99 3.66 6.02
C LEU A 89 9.97 3.99 7.13
N MET A 90 9.47 5.22 7.15
CA MET A 90 8.44 5.64 8.10
C MET A 90 7.18 4.78 7.97
N SER A 91 6.70 4.55 6.75
CA SER A 91 5.53 3.70 6.47
C SER A 91 5.74 2.27 6.99
N PHE A 92 6.83 1.62 6.59
CA PHE A 92 7.11 0.23 6.96
C PHE A 92 7.29 0.05 8.47
N TYR A 93 8.13 0.86 9.11
CA TYR A 93 8.39 0.71 10.54
C TYR A 93 7.18 1.09 11.39
N SER A 94 6.46 2.17 11.06
CA SER A 94 5.25 2.53 11.80
C SER A 94 4.16 1.46 11.65
N ALA A 95 3.99 0.87 10.47
CA ALA A 95 3.05 -0.23 10.26
C ALA A 95 3.47 -1.49 11.01
N ARG A 96 4.77 -1.84 10.99
CA ARG A 96 5.30 -3.01 11.70
C ARG A 96 5.13 -2.89 13.21
N TYR A 97 5.62 -1.79 13.79
CA TYR A 97 5.47 -1.54 15.23
C TYR A 97 4.01 -1.41 15.65
N GLY A 98 3.21 -0.70 14.86
CA GLY A 98 1.77 -0.57 15.10
C GLY A 98 1.05 -1.92 15.08
N THR A 99 1.36 -2.77 14.11
CA THR A 99 0.76 -4.11 13.99
C THR A 99 1.15 -5.01 15.16
N LEU A 100 2.42 -4.95 15.59
CA LEU A 100 2.93 -5.76 16.70
C LEU A 100 2.29 -5.40 18.05
N HIS A 101 1.99 -4.12 18.29
CA HIS A 101 1.51 -3.65 19.60
C HIS A 101 0.01 -3.39 19.68
N LEU A 102 -0.63 -3.00 18.57
CA LEU A 102 -2.02 -2.52 18.54
C LEU A 102 -2.92 -3.33 17.62
N GLY A 103 -2.36 -4.31 16.90
CA GLY A 103 -3.06 -5.10 15.89
C GLY A 103 -3.00 -4.48 14.48
N PRO A 104 -3.30 -5.26 13.43
CA PRO A 104 -3.11 -4.86 12.03
C PRO A 104 -3.89 -3.60 11.64
N GLU A 105 -5.12 -3.46 12.10
CA GLU A 105 -6.03 -2.38 11.70
C GLU A 105 -5.57 -1.04 12.29
N ILE A 106 -5.29 -1.01 13.60
CA ILE A 106 -4.82 0.18 14.30
C ILE A 106 -3.38 0.51 13.90
N GLY A 107 -2.55 -0.51 13.65
CA GLY A 107 -1.19 -0.33 13.17
C GLY A 107 -1.14 0.39 11.82
N VAL A 108 -1.98 -0.03 10.87
CA VAL A 108 -2.08 0.64 9.57
C VAL A 108 -2.67 2.05 9.69
N LEU A 109 -3.68 2.26 10.55
CA LEU A 109 -4.22 3.60 10.81
C LEU A 109 -3.12 4.54 11.32
N GLY A 110 -2.35 4.10 12.32
CA GLY A 110 -1.24 4.86 12.88
C GLY A 110 -0.15 5.15 11.85
N ALA A 111 0.19 4.16 11.02
CA ALA A 111 1.16 4.34 9.94
C ALA A 111 0.69 5.36 8.89
N ALA A 112 -0.57 5.29 8.47
CA ALA A 112 -1.16 6.26 7.56
C ALA A 112 -1.14 7.68 8.15
N MET A 113 -1.40 7.80 9.46
CA MET A 113 -1.33 9.07 10.17
C MET A 113 0.10 9.62 10.20
N VAL A 114 1.10 8.79 10.52
CA VAL A 114 2.52 9.18 10.52
C VAL A 114 2.97 9.64 9.14
N VAL A 115 2.62 8.89 8.09
CA VAL A 115 2.92 9.26 6.69
C VAL A 115 2.23 10.58 6.31
N GLY A 116 0.96 10.76 6.70
CA GLY A 116 0.22 11.99 6.42
C GLY A 116 0.82 13.22 7.11
N VAL A 117 1.08 13.13 8.42
CA VAL A 117 1.64 14.24 9.21
C VAL A 117 3.04 14.60 8.70
N SER A 118 3.90 13.61 8.46
CA SER A 118 5.24 13.85 7.93
C SER A 118 5.22 14.46 6.54
N SER A 119 4.30 14.03 5.67
CA SER A 119 4.12 14.60 4.33
C SER A 119 3.65 16.06 4.36
N ASN A 120 2.72 16.39 5.26
CA ASN A 120 2.22 17.76 5.43
C ASN A 120 3.29 18.66 6.07
N LEU A 121 4.08 18.14 7.00
CA LEU A 121 5.23 18.84 7.58
C LEU A 121 6.29 19.14 6.53
N TYR A 122 6.64 18.14 5.71
CA TYR A 122 7.56 18.30 4.58
C TYR A 122 7.08 19.38 3.63
N ALA A 123 5.80 19.37 3.27
CA ALA A 123 5.22 20.39 2.39
C ALA A 123 5.32 21.81 2.98
N ARG A 124 5.19 21.94 4.30
CA ARG A 124 5.29 23.22 5.00
C ARG A 124 6.72 23.75 5.06
N ILE A 125 7.69 22.88 5.32
CA ILE A 125 9.11 23.26 5.46
C ILE A 125 9.74 23.58 4.10
N PHE A 126 9.50 22.74 3.09
CA PHE A 126 10.19 22.83 1.80
C PHE A 126 9.38 23.52 0.69
N ASP A 127 8.16 23.99 0.99
CA ASP A 127 7.19 24.57 0.04
C ASP A 127 6.99 23.69 -1.22
N ARG A 128 6.93 22.38 -1.01
CA ARG A 128 6.69 21.37 -2.06
C ARG A 128 5.35 20.65 -1.83
N PRO A 129 4.75 20.05 -2.88
CA PRO A 129 3.53 19.28 -2.70
C PRO A 129 3.71 18.11 -1.72
N ALA A 130 2.80 17.96 -0.76
CA ALA A 130 2.81 16.85 0.21
C ALA A 130 2.77 15.48 -0.48
N LEU A 131 2.13 15.42 -1.66
CA LEU A 131 2.05 14.26 -2.55
C LEU A 131 3.39 13.59 -2.83
N VAL A 132 4.50 14.35 -2.88
CA VAL A 132 5.83 13.82 -3.19
C VAL A 132 6.27 12.80 -2.12
N MET A 133 5.96 13.06 -0.85
CA MET A 133 6.26 12.15 0.25
C MET A 133 5.11 11.16 0.51
N MET A 134 3.87 11.62 0.35
CA MET A 134 2.67 10.84 0.69
C MET A 134 2.47 9.62 -0.22
N LEU A 135 2.68 9.76 -1.53
CA LEU A 135 2.44 8.67 -2.50
C LEU A 135 3.30 7.41 -2.24
N PRO A 136 4.64 7.50 -2.16
CA PRO A 136 5.46 6.31 -1.92
C PRO A 136 5.17 5.67 -0.55
N GLY A 137 4.92 6.49 0.48
CA GLY A 137 4.56 5.99 1.81
C GLY A 137 3.24 5.22 1.81
N LEU A 138 2.21 5.74 1.13
CA LEU A 138 0.91 5.06 1.02
C LEU A 138 0.99 3.80 0.17
N ILE A 139 1.77 3.78 -0.92
CA ILE A 139 1.85 2.58 -1.78
C ILE A 139 2.40 1.37 -1.02
N ILE A 140 3.35 1.57 -0.11
CA ILE A 140 3.88 0.51 0.74
C ILE A 140 2.83 -0.03 1.73
N LEU A 141 1.91 0.84 2.16
CA LEU A 141 0.91 0.51 3.18
C LEU A 141 -0.36 -0.11 2.60
N VAL A 142 -0.62 0.09 1.30
CA VAL A 142 -1.81 -0.42 0.64
C VAL A 142 -1.78 -1.96 0.59
N PRO A 143 -2.86 -2.64 1.00
CA PRO A 143 -2.95 -4.10 1.03
C PRO A 143 -3.19 -4.70 -0.37
N GLY A 144 -2.41 -4.29 -1.38
CA GLY A 144 -2.59 -4.71 -2.77
C GLY A 144 -2.35 -6.20 -2.99
N SER A 145 -1.30 -6.75 -2.37
CA SER A 145 -0.98 -8.18 -2.44
C SER A 145 -2.04 -9.05 -1.75
N LEU A 146 -2.59 -8.58 -0.62
CA LEU A 146 -3.72 -9.24 0.04
C LEU A 146 -4.96 -9.22 -0.84
N GLY A 147 -5.25 -8.10 -1.51
CA GLY A 147 -6.38 -8.01 -2.46
C GLY A 147 -6.26 -8.99 -3.62
N LEU A 148 -5.07 -9.11 -4.22
CA LEU A 148 -4.81 -10.10 -5.26
C LEU A 148 -4.91 -11.53 -4.74
N ARG A 149 -4.39 -11.79 -3.53
CA ARG A 149 -4.48 -13.11 -2.90
C ARG A 149 -5.92 -13.51 -2.60
N SER A 150 -6.76 -12.59 -2.14
CA SER A 150 -8.20 -12.84 -1.96
C SER A 150 -8.87 -13.31 -3.24
N LEU A 151 -8.54 -12.66 -4.37
CA LEU A 151 -9.07 -13.05 -5.68
C LEU A 151 -8.61 -14.46 -6.07
N GLN A 152 -7.33 -14.79 -5.85
CA GLN A 152 -6.81 -16.14 -6.10
C GLN A 152 -7.49 -17.20 -5.24
N LEU A 153 -7.76 -16.90 -3.97
CA LEU A 153 -8.47 -17.82 -3.05
C LEU A 153 -9.89 -18.13 -3.52
N PHE A 154 -10.60 -17.14 -4.08
CA PHE A 154 -11.91 -17.37 -4.71
C PHE A 154 -11.81 -18.30 -5.93
N MET A 155 -10.76 -18.15 -6.73
CA MET A 155 -10.54 -19.00 -7.91
C MET A 155 -10.10 -20.42 -7.53
N SER A 156 -9.43 -20.60 -6.39
CA SER A 156 -8.95 -21.90 -5.89
C SER A 156 -9.96 -22.62 -4.98
N SER A 157 -11.23 -22.22 -4.97
CA SER A 157 -12.30 -22.78 -4.10
C SER A 157 -12.08 -22.62 -2.58
N ALA A 158 -11.14 -21.77 -2.16
CA ALA A 158 -10.89 -21.43 -0.76
C ALA A 158 -11.73 -20.20 -0.35
N THR A 159 -13.05 -20.29 -0.56
CA THR A 159 -13.95 -19.13 -0.52
C THR A 159 -14.01 -18.46 0.86
N VAL A 160 -13.97 -19.23 1.95
CA VAL A 160 -14.03 -18.67 3.32
C VAL A 160 -12.82 -17.78 3.60
N ASP A 161 -11.61 -18.26 3.28
CA ASP A 161 -10.37 -17.49 3.43
C ASP A 161 -10.34 -16.28 2.48
N GLY A 162 -10.91 -16.43 1.28
CA GLY A 162 -11.09 -15.35 0.32
C GLY A 162 -12.00 -14.24 0.83
N VAL A 163 -13.14 -14.57 1.46
CA VAL A 163 -14.05 -13.60 2.09
C VAL A 163 -13.35 -12.88 3.24
N GLN A 164 -12.70 -13.62 4.14
CA GLN A 164 -12.00 -13.03 5.28
C GLN A 164 -10.90 -12.06 4.83
N SER A 165 -10.06 -12.48 3.89
CA SER A 165 -8.98 -11.64 3.34
C SER A 165 -9.53 -10.39 2.63
N SER A 166 -10.64 -10.52 1.90
CA SER A 166 -11.32 -9.39 1.25
C SER A 166 -11.84 -8.38 2.27
N PHE A 167 -12.40 -8.85 3.38
CA PHE A 167 -12.86 -7.99 4.45
C PHE A 167 -11.69 -7.25 5.12
N THR A 168 -10.58 -7.94 5.38
CA THR A 168 -9.36 -7.30 5.89
C THR A 168 -8.86 -6.19 4.95
N VAL A 169 -8.85 -6.42 3.63
CA VAL A 169 -8.45 -5.39 2.64
C VAL A 169 -9.35 -4.16 2.72
N LEU A 170 -10.67 -4.34 2.87
CA LEU A 170 -11.61 -3.22 3.06
C LEU A 170 -11.35 -2.46 4.35
N VAL A 171 -11.21 -3.17 5.48
CA VAL A 171 -10.96 -2.55 6.80
C VAL A 171 -9.65 -1.78 6.80
N VAL A 172 -8.58 -2.35 6.26
CA VAL A 172 -7.28 -1.69 6.11
C VAL A 172 -7.42 -0.45 5.20
N GLY A 173 -8.19 -0.54 4.11
CA GLY A 173 -8.50 0.59 3.24
C GLY A 173 -9.22 1.73 3.96
N VAL A 174 -10.16 1.42 4.86
CA VAL A 174 -10.84 2.41 5.71
C VAL A 174 -9.88 3.00 6.74
N ALA A 175 -9.08 2.16 7.41
CA ALA A 175 -8.06 2.58 8.37
C ALA A 175 -7.06 3.58 7.76
N LEU A 176 -6.63 3.33 6.52
CA LEU A 176 -5.79 4.25 5.74
C LEU A 176 -6.43 5.61 5.54
N VAL A 177 -7.72 5.65 5.15
CA VAL A 177 -8.46 6.91 4.96
C VAL A 177 -8.60 7.65 6.27
N VAL A 178 -9.02 6.97 7.33
CA VAL A 178 -9.21 7.56 8.65
C VAL A 178 -7.89 8.13 9.17
N GLY A 179 -6.79 7.38 9.09
CA GLY A 179 -5.47 7.84 9.50
C GLY A 179 -5.00 9.08 8.73
N LEU A 180 -5.27 9.14 7.42
CA LEU A 180 -4.94 10.31 6.60
C LEU A 180 -5.83 11.52 6.93
N LEU A 181 -7.11 11.32 7.20
CA LEU A 181 -8.01 12.40 7.65
C LEU A 181 -7.54 12.97 8.99
N LEU A 182 -7.19 12.11 9.95
CA LEU A 182 -6.64 12.52 11.25
C LEU A 182 -5.33 13.30 11.08
N ALA A 183 -4.45 12.85 10.18
CA ALA A 183 -3.22 13.58 9.87
C ALA A 183 -3.49 15.00 9.36
N ASN A 184 -4.52 15.19 8.53
CA ASN A 184 -4.90 16.52 8.02
C ASN A 184 -5.53 17.41 9.10
N VAL A 185 -6.19 16.82 10.11
CA VAL A 185 -6.68 17.57 11.27
C VAL A 185 -5.51 18.03 12.15
N ILE A 186 -4.53 17.16 12.40
CA ILE A 186 -3.35 17.47 13.21
C ILE A 186 -2.45 18.49 12.52
N MET A 187 -2.20 18.30 11.22
CA MET A 187 -1.35 19.18 10.43
C MET A 187 -2.00 19.45 9.07
N PRO A 188 -2.74 20.57 8.95
CA PRO A 188 -3.43 20.91 7.71
C PRO A 188 -2.47 21.05 6.52
N PRO A 189 -2.81 20.49 5.35
CA PRO A 189 -1.99 20.63 4.16
C PRO A 189 -1.94 22.09 3.70
N ARG A 190 -0.73 22.62 3.48
CA ARG A 190 -0.53 24.03 3.09
C ARG A 190 -0.94 24.32 1.64
N LYS A 191 -0.83 23.33 0.74
CA LYS A 191 -1.26 23.37 -0.67
C LYS A 191 -1.83 22.00 -1.01
N VAL A 192 -3.12 21.95 -1.35
CA VAL A 192 -3.82 20.69 -1.66
C VAL A 192 -3.59 20.25 -3.10
N LEU A 193 -3.11 21.15 -3.95
CA LEU A 193 -2.82 20.97 -5.38
C LEU A 193 -1.66 21.87 -5.79
#